data_AF-A0A251RRU5-F1
#
_entry.id   AF-A0A251RRU5-F1
#
_cell.length_a   1.000
_cell.length_b   1.000
_cell.length_c   1.000
_cell.angle_alpha   90.00
_cell.angle_beta   90.00
_cell.angle_gamma   90.00
#
_symmetry.space_group_name_H-M   'P 1'
#
loop_
_entity.id
_entity.type
_entity.pdbx_description
1 polymer ?
#
loop_
_entity_poly.entity_id
_entity_poly.type
_entity_poly.pdbx_seq_one_letter_code
_entity_poly.pdbx_strand_id
1 'polypeptide(L)'
;MKPFLYTLNQFGKMTELFSYTASRQAVLFFHGSEYLLAIIFHGKSNVTLKSLLISQQYILVMILSILEYLLELYFFPELKEHWWISNFGLLMVVVGEVIRKLAIITAGHAFTHLIQRYHEEHYKLVTHGVYSIVRHPGYTGFLIWSVGTQVMLCNPVSTVAFT
;
A
#
# COMPACT_ATOMS: atom_id res chain seq x y z
N MET A 1 16.37 35.69 -10.63
CA MET A 1 15.50 35.22 -9.52
C MET A 1 14.14 34.70 -9.99
N LYS A 2 13.35 35.45 -10.79
CA LYS A 2 12.06 34.99 -11.35
C LYS A 2 12.07 33.67 -12.15
N PRO A 3 13.04 33.39 -13.04
CA PRO A 3 13.03 32.14 -13.81
C PRO A 3 13.31 30.90 -12.95
N PHE A 4 14.13 31.01 -11.90
CA PHE A 4 14.42 29.91 -10.98
C PHE A 4 13.19 29.53 -10.14
N LEU A 5 12.45 30.53 -9.62
CA LEU A 5 11.20 30.31 -8.91
C LEU A 5 10.10 29.71 -9.79
N TYR A 6 10.06 30.09 -11.07
CA TYR A 6 9.12 29.50 -12.04
C TYR A 6 9.42 28.01 -12.29
N THR A 7 10.70 27.64 -12.43
CA THR A 7 11.11 26.25 -12.61
C THR A 7 10.80 25.40 -11.37
N LEU A 8 11.01 25.94 -10.16
CA LEU A 8 10.65 25.25 -8.91
C LEU A 8 9.15 25.01 -8.79
N ASN A 9 8.31 26.01 -9.08
CA ASN A 9 6.84 25.85 -9.05
C ASN A 9 6.33 24.85 -10.09
N GLN A 10 6.97 24.76 -11.26
CA GLN A 10 6.64 23.74 -12.27
C GLN A 10 7.04 22.34 -11.80
N PHE A 11 8.20 22.20 -11.15
CA PHE A 11 8.65 20.93 -10.60
C PHE A 11 7.78 20.44 -9.42
N GLY A 12 7.34 21.36 -8.55
CA GLY A 12 6.38 21.09 -7.47
C GLY A 12 5.08 20.50 -8.01
N LYS A 13 4.41 21.19 -8.95
CA LYS A 13 3.17 20.70 -9.58
C LYS A 13 3.32 19.35 -10.29
N MET A 14 4.46 19.12 -10.95
CA MET A 14 4.75 17.82 -11.58
C MET A 14 4.87 16.70 -10.55
N THR A 15 5.52 16.98 -9.42
CA THR A 15 5.69 16.05 -8.30
C THR A 15 4.34 15.70 -7.65
N GLU A 16 3.48 16.69 -7.44
CA GLU A 16 2.13 16.50 -6.90
C GLU A 16 1.29 15.56 -7.79
N LEU A 17 1.22 15.89 -9.09
CA LEU A 17 0.46 15.09 -10.06
C LEU A 17 1.00 13.67 -10.16
N PHE A 18 2.33 13.52 -10.16
CA PHE A 18 2.97 12.21 -10.17
C PHE A 18 2.62 11.41 -8.92
N SER A 19 2.74 12.00 -7.73
CA SER A 19 2.49 11.31 -6.45
C SER A 19 1.03 10.88 -6.32
N TYR A 20 0.08 11.73 -6.72
CA TYR A 20 -1.34 11.40 -6.72
C TYR A 20 -1.71 10.32 -7.75
N THR A 21 -1.12 10.36 -8.96
CA THR A 21 -1.38 9.32 -9.97
C THR A 21 -0.73 8.00 -9.58
N ALA A 22 0.49 8.03 -9.04
CA ALA A 22 1.20 6.86 -8.53
C ALA A 22 0.46 6.21 -7.35
N SER A 23 -0.09 6.99 -6.41
CA SER A 23 -0.87 6.44 -5.29
C SER A 23 -2.09 5.66 -5.74
N ARG A 24 -2.84 6.20 -6.72
CA ARG A 24 -4.00 5.53 -7.31
C ARG A 24 -3.61 4.23 -8.00
N GLN A 25 -2.53 4.25 -8.76
CA GLN A 25 -2.01 3.05 -9.42
C GLN A 25 -1.54 2.00 -8.40
N ALA A 26 -0.88 2.42 -7.32
CA ALA A 26 -0.44 1.54 -6.25
C ALA A 26 -1.61 0.84 -5.54
N VAL A 27 -2.69 1.55 -5.23
CA VAL A 27 -3.91 0.97 -4.63
C VAL A 27 -4.57 -0.03 -5.57
N LEU A 28 -4.73 0.32 -6.85
CA LEU A 28 -5.31 -0.59 -7.84
C LEU A 28 -4.45 -1.85 -8.03
N PHE A 29 -3.14 -1.67 -8.13
CA PHE A 29 -2.20 -2.78 -8.28
C PHE A 29 -2.19 -3.68 -7.04
N PHE A 30 -2.17 -3.09 -5.83
CA PHE A 30 -2.19 -3.84 -4.57
C PHE A 30 -3.38 -4.79 -4.50
N HIS A 31 -4.60 -4.26 -4.65
CA HIS A 31 -5.82 -5.06 -4.54
C HIS A 31 -6.01 -6.00 -5.73
N GLY A 32 -5.68 -5.57 -6.95
CA GLY A 32 -5.84 -6.37 -8.16
C GLY A 32 -4.91 -7.57 -8.18
N SER A 33 -3.63 -7.37 -7.88
CA SER A 33 -2.65 -8.46 -7.82
C SER A 33 -2.92 -9.42 -6.66
N GLU A 34 -3.39 -8.91 -5.53
CA GLU A 34 -3.73 -9.75 -4.38
C GLU A 34 -4.95 -10.63 -4.65
N TYR A 35 -6.00 -10.08 -5.27
CA TYR A 35 -7.15 -10.84 -5.73
C TYR A 35 -6.78 -11.90 -6.78
N LEU A 36 -5.89 -11.55 -7.72
CA LEU A 36 -5.38 -12.48 -8.72
C LEU A 36 -4.61 -13.65 -8.08
N LEU A 37 -3.70 -13.35 -7.14
CA LEU A 37 -2.95 -14.39 -6.43
C LEU A 37 -3.86 -15.28 -5.58
N ALA A 38 -4.90 -14.71 -4.95
CA ALA A 38 -5.91 -15.48 -4.25
C ALA A 38 -6.61 -16.48 -5.20
N ILE A 39 -6.98 -16.05 -6.42
CA ILE A 39 -7.56 -16.96 -7.44
C ILE A 39 -6.57 -18.04 -7.85
N ILE A 40 -5.30 -17.69 -8.05
CA ILE A 40 -4.26 -18.63 -8.49
C ILE A 40 -4.06 -19.76 -7.48
N PHE A 41 -4.02 -19.43 -6.17
CA PHE A 41 -3.76 -20.44 -5.13
C PHE A 41 -5.02 -21.11 -4.58
N HIS A 42 -6.18 -20.45 -4.55
CA HIS A 42 -7.40 -21.01 -3.93
C HIS A 42 -8.49 -21.39 -4.93
N GLY A 43 -8.34 -21.00 -6.20
CA GLY A 43 -9.31 -21.27 -7.25
C GLY A 43 -10.51 -20.30 -7.24
N LYS A 44 -11.05 -20.03 -8.43
CA LYS A 44 -12.12 -19.03 -8.64
C LYS A 44 -13.41 -19.34 -7.85
N SER A 45 -13.72 -20.62 -7.60
CA SER A 45 -14.92 -21.03 -6.85
C SER A 45 -14.85 -20.72 -5.35
N ASN A 46 -13.64 -20.60 -4.80
CA ASN A 46 -13.43 -20.40 -3.36
C ASN A 46 -13.12 -18.94 -2.99
N VAL A 47 -12.87 -18.09 -3.99
CA VAL A 47 -12.52 -16.67 -3.80
C VAL A 47 -13.76 -15.80 -4.01
N THR A 48 -14.11 -15.02 -2.99
CA THR A 48 -15.20 -14.04 -3.07
C THR A 48 -14.66 -12.61 -3.14
N LEU A 49 -15.52 -11.63 -3.44
CA LEU A 49 -15.14 -10.20 -3.43
C LEU A 49 -14.59 -9.72 -2.08
N LYS A 50 -14.87 -10.42 -0.97
CA LYS A 50 -14.28 -10.12 0.34
C LYS A 50 -12.75 -10.30 0.35
N SER A 51 -12.22 -11.10 -0.58
CA SER A 51 -10.78 -11.32 -0.75
C SER A 51 -10.03 -10.09 -1.29
N LEU A 52 -10.75 -9.06 -1.75
CA LEU A 52 -10.17 -7.75 -2.08
C LEU A 52 -9.65 -7.00 -0.84
N LEU A 53 -9.98 -7.44 0.38
CA LEU A 53 -9.61 -6.76 1.64
C LEU A 53 -10.14 -5.32 1.78
N ILE A 54 -11.25 -5.00 1.13
CA ILE A 54 -11.90 -3.69 1.24
C ILE A 54 -13.02 -3.81 2.28
N SER A 55 -12.75 -3.35 3.51
CA SER A 55 -13.75 -3.25 4.59
C SER A 55 -14.38 -1.86 4.65
N GLN A 56 -15.47 -1.71 5.42
CA GLN A 56 -16.08 -0.39 5.66
C GLN A 56 -15.13 0.57 6.36
N GLN A 57 -14.36 0.07 7.33
CA GLN A 57 -13.36 0.84 8.06
C GLN A 57 -12.22 1.27 7.13
N TYR A 58 -11.78 0.38 6.23
CA TYR A 58 -10.79 0.70 5.22
C TYR A 58 -11.27 1.83 4.30
N ILE A 59 -12.51 1.76 3.80
CA ILE A 59 -13.09 2.83 2.98
C ILE A 59 -13.09 4.16 3.74
N LEU A 60 -13.49 4.14 5.02
CA LEU A 60 -13.52 5.35 5.84
C LEU A 60 -12.14 5.99 5.96
N VAL A 61 -11.10 5.23 6.33
CA VAL A 61 -9.74 5.78 6.48
C VAL A 61 -9.15 6.26 5.15
N MET A 62 -9.49 5.60 4.04
CA MET A 62 -9.09 6.05 2.69
C MET A 62 -9.80 7.34 2.27
N ILE A 63 -11.06 7.54 2.65
CA ILE A 63 -11.76 8.81 2.40
C ILE A 63 -11.12 9.92 3.24
N LEU A 64 -10.83 9.65 4.52
CA LEU A 64 -10.19 10.63 5.40
C LEU A 64 -8.81 11.05 4.89
N SER A 65 -8.00 10.11 4.37
CA SER A 65 -6.69 10.43 3.80
C SER A 65 -6.77 11.25 2.50
N ILE A 66 -7.77 10.98 1.66
CA ILE A 66 -8.04 11.80 0.47
C ILE A 66 -8.49 13.21 0.90
N LEU A 67 -9.35 13.32 1.92
CA LEU A 67 -9.80 14.60 2.43
C LEU A 67 -8.64 15.41 3.02
N GLU A 68 -7.77 14.80 3.82
CA GLU A 68 -6.53 15.43 4.31
C GLU A 68 -5.69 15.95 3.14
N TYR A 69 -5.43 15.09 2.14
CA TYR A 69 -4.66 15.48 0.97
C TYR A 69 -5.25 16.70 0.25
N LEU A 70 -6.57 16.71 0.01
CA LEU A 70 -7.25 17.79 -0.70
C LEU A 70 -7.28 19.09 0.11
N LEU A 71 -7.49 19.01 1.42
CA LEU A 71 -7.47 20.16 2.32
C LEU A 71 -6.07 20.77 2.38
N GLU A 72 -5.04 19.93 2.57
CA GLU A 72 -3.65 20.39 2.62
C GLU A 72 -3.19 20.93 1.27
N LEU A 73 -3.61 20.35 0.15
CA LEU A 73 -3.32 20.90 -1.17
C LEU A 73 -3.95 22.29 -1.36
N TYR A 74 -5.12 22.54 -0.78
CA TYR A 74 -5.79 23.84 -0.87
C TYR A 74 -5.19 24.90 0.06
N PHE A 75 -4.92 24.55 1.33
CA PHE A 75 -4.45 25.49 2.35
C PHE A 75 -2.92 25.59 2.45
N PHE A 76 -2.19 24.49 2.16
CA PHE A 76 -0.75 24.33 2.38
C PHE A 76 -0.07 23.56 1.22
N PRO A 77 -0.16 24.05 -0.04
CA PRO A 77 0.38 23.32 -1.21
C PRO A 77 1.88 23.03 -1.10
N GLU A 78 2.65 23.90 -0.43
CA GLU A 78 4.10 23.74 -0.21
C GLU A 78 4.46 22.39 0.45
N LEU A 79 3.56 21.82 1.26
CA LEU A 79 3.76 20.50 1.89
C LEU A 79 3.81 19.37 0.85
N LYS A 80 3.09 19.51 -0.25
CA LYS A 80 2.97 18.50 -1.32
C LYS A 80 4.11 18.60 -2.35
N GLU A 81 4.88 19.68 -2.30
CA GLU A 81 6.04 19.89 -3.18
C GLU A 81 7.33 19.20 -2.67
N HIS A 82 7.29 18.55 -1.50
CA HIS A 82 8.42 17.81 -0.93
C HIS A 82 8.71 16.50 -1.67
N TRP A 83 9.25 16.61 -2.88
CA TRP A 83 9.54 15.49 -3.80
C TRP A 83 10.37 14.37 -3.19
N TRP A 84 11.30 14.66 -2.29
CA TRP A 84 12.14 13.63 -1.67
C TRP A 84 11.33 12.77 -0.69
N ILE A 85 10.34 13.36 0.00
CA ILE A 85 9.39 12.63 0.86
C ILE A 85 8.49 11.76 -0.01
N SER A 86 7.94 12.33 -1.08
CA SER A 86 7.08 11.58 -2.00
C SER A 86 7.80 10.38 -2.63
N ASN A 87 9.04 10.55 -3.09
CA ASN A 87 9.85 9.47 -3.64
C ASN A 87 10.23 8.42 -2.59
N PHE A 88 10.48 8.83 -1.35
CA PHE A 88 10.70 7.89 -0.25
C PHE A 88 9.43 7.07 0.03
N GLY A 89 8.25 7.71 0.02
CA GLY A 89 6.97 7.03 0.11
C GLY A 89 6.75 6.02 -1.03
N LEU A 90 7.10 6.38 -2.27
CA LEU A 90 7.06 5.47 -3.42
C LEU A 90 7.97 4.25 -3.21
N LEU A 91 9.19 4.47 -2.70
CA LEU A 91 10.10 3.37 -2.35
C LEU A 91 9.48 2.43 -1.30
N MET A 92 8.87 3.00 -0.25
CA MET A 92 8.16 2.22 0.77
C MET A 92 7.02 1.41 0.16
N VAL A 93 6.20 2.01 -0.70
CA VAL A 93 5.11 1.33 -1.42
C VAL A 93 5.64 0.13 -2.20
N VAL A 94 6.72 0.31 -2.98
CA VAL A 94 7.32 -0.78 -3.78
C VAL A 94 7.88 -1.89 -2.87
N VAL A 95 8.59 -1.54 -1.80
CA VAL A 95 9.17 -2.51 -0.87
C VAL A 95 8.06 -3.31 -0.16
N GLY A 96 7.04 -2.62 0.37
CA GLY A 96 5.91 -3.26 1.04
C GLY A 96 5.14 -4.20 0.10
N GLU A 97 4.94 -3.77 -1.15
CA GLU A 97 4.32 -4.56 -2.20
C GLU A 97 5.10 -5.86 -2.48
N VAL A 98 6.41 -5.75 -2.69
CA VAL A 98 7.27 -6.92 -2.93
C VAL A 98 7.22 -7.89 -1.75
N ILE A 99 7.37 -7.40 -0.51
CA ILE A 99 7.31 -8.25 0.69
C ILE A 99 5.95 -8.96 0.78
N ARG A 100 4.84 -8.22 0.55
CA ARG A 100 3.48 -8.78 0.58
C ARG A 100 3.32 -9.90 -0.43
N LYS A 101 3.76 -9.68 -1.68
CA LYS A 101 3.58 -10.64 -2.77
C LYS A 101 4.48 -11.86 -2.60
N LEU A 102 5.72 -11.65 -2.13
CA LEU A 102 6.60 -12.76 -1.74
C LEU A 102 6.00 -13.59 -0.61
N ALA A 103 5.34 -12.99 0.39
CA ALA A 103 4.66 -13.72 1.44
C ALA A 103 3.55 -14.62 0.88
N ILE A 104 2.68 -14.07 0.01
CA ILE A 104 1.60 -14.82 -0.63
C ILE A 104 2.16 -15.95 -1.48
N ILE A 105 3.17 -15.69 -2.31
CA ILE A 105 3.78 -16.70 -3.19
C ILE A 105 4.50 -17.78 -2.40
N THR A 106 5.24 -17.42 -1.35
CA THR A 106 6.01 -18.37 -0.53
C THR A 106 5.08 -19.27 0.28
N ALA A 107 3.97 -18.74 0.81
CA ALA A 107 2.99 -19.53 1.53
C ALA A 107 2.02 -20.29 0.59
N GLY A 108 1.76 -19.77 -0.61
CA GLY A 108 0.90 -20.39 -1.61
C GLY A 108 -0.49 -20.70 -1.06
N HIS A 109 -0.89 -21.98 -1.14
CA HIS A 109 -2.17 -22.47 -0.59
C HIS A 109 -2.28 -22.27 0.93
N ALA A 110 -1.16 -22.17 1.66
CA ALA A 110 -1.18 -21.88 3.09
C ALA A 110 -1.46 -20.41 3.42
N PHE A 111 -1.47 -19.51 2.43
CA PHE A 111 -1.80 -18.11 2.64
C PHE A 111 -3.31 -17.91 2.65
N THR A 112 -3.89 -17.60 3.80
CA THR A 112 -5.32 -17.27 3.91
C THR A 112 -5.52 -15.85 4.41
N HIS A 113 -6.47 -15.13 3.80
CA HIS A 113 -6.83 -13.78 4.22
C HIS A 113 -7.58 -13.76 5.55
N LEU A 114 -8.31 -14.85 5.83
CA LEU A 114 -8.96 -15.09 7.10
C LEU A 114 -8.07 -15.96 7.98
N ILE A 115 -7.96 -15.63 9.26
CA ILE A 115 -7.21 -16.42 10.22
C ILE A 115 -7.93 -17.76 10.39
N GLN A 116 -7.31 -18.84 9.92
CA GLN A 116 -7.79 -20.19 10.18
C GLN A 116 -7.57 -20.53 11.65
N ARG A 117 -8.66 -20.91 12.34
CA ARG A 117 -8.64 -21.27 13.77
C ARG A 117 -8.49 -22.77 14.01
N TYR A 118 -8.74 -23.58 12.98
CA TYR A 118 -8.65 -25.03 13.04
C TYR A 118 -7.47 -25.50 12.20
N HIS A 119 -6.68 -26.39 12.76
CA HIS A 119 -5.57 -27.01 12.04
C HIS A 119 -6.12 -28.05 11.07
N GLU A 120 -5.83 -27.87 9.79
CA GLU A 120 -6.06 -28.89 8.77
C GLU A 120 -4.73 -29.62 8.52
N GLU A 121 -4.73 -30.95 8.55
CA GLU A 121 -3.52 -31.80 8.48
C GLU A 121 -2.63 -31.54 7.25
N HIS A 122 -3.20 -30.95 6.20
CA HIS A 122 -2.48 -30.61 4.96
C HIS A 122 -1.70 -29.29 5.04
N TYR A 123 -1.92 -28.44 6.06
CA TYR A 123 -1.22 -27.15 6.20
C TYR A 123 0.06 -27.32 7.02
N LYS A 124 1.19 -27.31 6.31
CA LYS A 124 2.52 -27.30 6.95
C LYS A 124 2.98 -25.87 7.22
N LEU A 125 3.72 -25.68 8.31
CA LEU A 125 4.33 -24.41 8.65
C LEU A 125 5.36 -24.01 7.57
N VAL A 126 5.26 -22.78 7.09
CA VAL A 126 6.18 -22.21 6.10
C VAL A 126 7.26 -21.39 6.82
N THR A 127 8.52 -21.81 6.72
CA THR A 127 9.66 -21.19 7.42
C THR A 127 10.80 -20.77 6.49
N HIS A 128 10.64 -20.93 5.18
CA HIS A 128 11.65 -20.60 4.17
C HIS A 128 11.31 -19.30 3.43
N GLY A 129 12.23 -18.81 2.59
CA GLY A 129 12.03 -17.56 1.84
C GLY A 129 11.87 -16.37 2.80
N VAL A 130 10.89 -15.49 2.52
CA VAL A 130 10.64 -14.30 3.37
C VAL A 130 10.21 -14.65 4.81
N TYR A 131 9.67 -15.85 5.03
CA TYR A 131 9.30 -16.34 6.36
C TYR A 131 10.51 -16.71 7.24
N SER A 132 11.71 -16.83 6.65
CA SER A 132 12.95 -17.01 7.41
C SER A 132 13.44 -15.71 8.07
N ILE A 133 12.99 -14.55 7.57
CA ILE A 133 13.40 -13.22 8.03
C ILE A 133 12.43 -12.68 9.08
N VAL A 134 11.12 -12.80 8.83
CA VAL A 134 10.05 -12.33 9.73
C VAL A 134 8.92 -13.34 9.77
N ARG A 135 8.26 -13.50 10.93
CA ARG A 135 7.18 -14.49 11.12
C ARG A 135 5.89 -14.15 10.37
N HIS A 136 5.64 -12.86 10.10
CA HIS A 136 4.42 -12.37 9.45
C HIS A 136 4.71 -11.42 8.29
N PRO A 137 5.43 -11.87 7.24
CA PRO A 137 5.87 -11.00 6.15
C PRO A 137 4.68 -10.39 5.41
N GLY A 138 3.55 -11.10 5.31
CA GLY A 138 2.32 -10.57 4.71
C GLY A 138 1.77 -9.34 5.43
N TYR A 139 1.81 -9.30 6.77
CA TYR A 139 1.38 -8.13 7.55
C TYR A 139 2.43 -7.02 7.52
N THR A 140 3.72 -7.38 7.61
CA THR A 140 4.82 -6.42 7.48
C THR A 140 4.79 -5.69 6.15
N GLY A 141 4.63 -6.41 5.04
CA GLY A 141 4.52 -5.82 3.71
C GLY A 141 3.30 -4.90 3.58
N PHE A 142 2.15 -5.33 4.12
CA PHE A 142 0.93 -4.51 4.12
C PHE A 142 1.10 -3.20 4.92
N LEU A 143 1.71 -3.25 6.10
CA LEU A 143 1.97 -2.07 6.93
C LEU A 143 2.91 -1.07 6.25
N ILE A 144 4.04 -1.56 5.72
CA ILE A 144 5.00 -0.70 5.00
C ILE A 144 4.33 -0.06 3.79
N TRP A 145 3.54 -0.84 3.04
CA TRP A 145 2.80 -0.35 1.89
C TRP A 145 1.77 0.71 2.30
N SER A 146 0.94 0.44 3.32
CA SER A 146 -0.14 1.33 3.74
C SER A 146 0.40 2.67 4.23
N VAL A 147 1.42 2.66 5.09
CA VAL A 147 2.10 3.88 5.55
C VAL A 147 2.81 4.59 4.39
N GLY A 148 3.48 3.83 3.51
CA GLY A 148 4.15 4.34 2.33
C GLY A 148 3.23 5.15 1.42
N THR A 149 1.97 4.74 1.25
CA THR A 149 0.99 5.51 0.47
C THR A 149 0.73 6.90 1.05
N GLN A 150 0.74 7.04 2.38
CA GLN A 150 0.49 8.31 3.06
C GLN A 150 1.73 9.21 3.06
N VAL A 151 2.92 8.62 3.23
CA VAL A 151 4.19 9.31 3.06
C VAL A 151 4.35 9.82 1.63
N MET A 152 3.96 9.02 0.62
CA MET A 152 4.03 9.42 -0.78
C MET A 152 3.16 10.64 -1.09
N LEU A 153 2.00 10.74 -0.44
CA LEU A 153 1.07 11.87 -0.53
C LEU A 153 1.42 13.04 0.39
N CYS A 154 2.51 12.94 1.16
CA CYS A 154 2.88 13.91 2.19
C CYS A 154 1.73 14.21 3.16
N ASN A 155 0.98 13.19 3.58
CA ASN A 155 -0.14 13.30 4.51
C ASN A 155 0.33 13.01 5.96
N PRO A 156 0.71 14.02 6.77
CA PRO A 156 1.29 13.78 8.09
C PRO A 156 0.33 13.11 9.07
N VAL A 157 -0.95 13.50 9.07
CA VAL A 157 -1.95 12.95 10.01
C VAL A 157 -2.27 11.51 9.64
N SER A 158 -2.55 11.23 8.37
CA SER A 158 -2.81 9.86 7.90
C SER A 158 -1.60 8.96 8.03
N THR A 159 -0.37 9.48 7.89
CA THR A 159 0.85 8.69 8.11
C THR A 159 0.90 8.14 9.53
N VAL A 160 0.58 8.96 10.53
CA VAL A 160 0.52 8.53 11.94
C VAL A 160 -0.70 7.64 12.21
N ALA A 161 -1.84 7.92 11.58
CA ALA A 161 -3.04 7.11 11.78
C ALA A 161 -2.93 5.69 11.16
N PHE A 162 -2.05 5.50 10.18
CA PHE A 162 -1.85 4.23 9.47
C PHE A 162 -0.77 3.33 10.08
N THR A 163 0.00 3.83 11.07
CA THR A 163 0.98 3.05 11.85
C THR A 163 0.35 2.39 13.06
#